data_AF-I4VPQ7-F1
#
_entry.id   AF-I4VPQ7-F1
#
_cell.length_a   1.000
_cell.length_b   1.000
_cell.length_c   1.000
_cell.angle_alpha   90.00
_cell.angle_beta   90.00
_cell.angle_gamma   90.00
#
_symmetry.space_group_name_H-M   'P 1'
#
loop_
_entity.id
_entity.type
_entity.pdbx_description
1 polymer ?
#
loop_
_entity_poly.entity_id
_entity_poly.type
_entity_poly.pdbx_seq_one_letter_code
_entity_poly.pdbx_strand_id
1 'polypeptide(L)'
;MTMPSERARSLVWAGAFLVELAKDESLPLAVRRAAVVIARHFPTTYDISYMARLPFPMVEIESPDEIAAWLKDYPHGPLRDSTRLAWPEEKRANLGRRKPVH
;
A
#
# COMPACT_ATOMS: atom_id res chain seq x y z
N MET A 1 -8.84 -17.60 1.49
CA MET A 1 -9.07 -16.52 2.48
C MET A 1 -7.76 -16.22 3.17
N THR A 2 -7.51 -14.97 3.55
CA THR A 2 -6.39 -14.57 4.41
C THR A 2 -6.84 -14.63 5.86
N MET A 3 -6.09 -15.31 6.72
CA MET A 3 -6.36 -15.44 8.15
C MET A 3 -6.23 -14.08 8.86
N PRO A 4 -6.98 -13.83 9.96
CA PRO A 4 -6.85 -12.60 10.74
C PRO A 4 -5.41 -12.31 11.19
N SER A 5 -4.68 -13.35 11.60
CA SER A 5 -3.27 -13.25 11.99
C SER A 5 -2.34 -12.86 10.83
N GLU A 6 -2.63 -13.34 9.62
CA GLU A 6 -1.89 -12.96 8.41
C GLU A 6 -2.14 -11.49 8.06
N ARG A 7 -3.38 -11.02 8.19
CA ARG A 7 -3.74 -9.61 7.97
C ARG A 7 -3.08 -8.67 8.98
N ALA A 8 -3.09 -9.04 10.27
CA ALA A 8 -2.40 -8.31 11.31
C ALA A 8 -0.88 -8.22 11.02
N ARG A 9 -0.27 -9.32 10.59
CA ARG A 9 1.14 -9.34 10.17
C ARG A 9 1.40 -8.41 8.98
N SER A 10 0.52 -8.41 7.98
CA SER A 10 0.64 -7.51 6.82
C SER A 10 0.58 -6.03 7.21
N LEU A 11 -0.27 -5.65 8.18
CA LEU A 11 -0.30 -4.28 8.70
C LEU A 11 1.04 -3.90 9.34
N VAL A 12 1.61 -4.77 10.17
CA VAL A 12 2.93 -4.53 10.78
C VAL A 12 4.01 -4.33 9.72
N TRP A 13 4.04 -5.17 8.69
CA TRP A 13 5.00 -5.04 7.60
C TRP A 13 4.80 -3.75 6.79
N ALA A 14 3.56 -3.37 6.49
CA ALA A 14 3.26 -2.13 5.79
C ALA A 14 3.70 -0.90 6.59
N GLY A 15 3.45 -0.87 7.90
CA GLY A 15 3.93 0.18 8.79
C GLY A 15 5.46 0.30 8.78
N ALA A 16 6.16 -0.83 8.87
CA ALA A 16 7.63 -0.84 8.76
C ALA A 16 8.12 -0.35 7.38
N PHE A 17 7.48 -0.77 6.31
CA PHE A 17 7.83 -0.34 4.95
C PHE A 17 7.65 1.17 4.76
N LEU A 18 6.60 1.77 5.32
CA LEU A 18 6.41 3.23 5.29
C LEU A 18 7.55 3.98 6.00
N VAL A 19 8.07 3.43 7.10
CA VAL A 19 9.22 4.01 7.81
C VAL A 19 10.49 3.93 6.95
N GLU A 20 10.71 2.81 6.27
CA GLU A 20 11.85 2.66 5.34
C GLU A 20 11.74 3.65 4.18
N LEU A 21 10.58 3.74 3.52
CA LEU A 21 10.36 4.71 2.44
C LEU A 21 10.55 6.16 2.87
N ALA A 22 10.17 6.52 4.10
CA ALA A 22 10.34 7.87 4.61
C ALA A 22 11.81 8.25 4.80
N LYS A 23 12.66 7.27 5.14
CA LYS A 23 14.09 7.44 5.47
C LYS A 23 15.02 7.20 4.28
N ASP A 24 14.56 6.52 3.23
CA ASP A 24 15.37 6.24 2.06
C ASP A 24 15.62 7.51 1.22
N GLU A 25 16.84 8.04 1.29
CA GLU A 25 17.25 9.25 0.57
C GLU A 25 17.36 9.07 -0.94
N SER A 26 17.37 7.84 -1.45
CA SER A 26 17.38 7.56 -2.89
C SER A 26 16.01 7.83 -3.56
N LEU A 27 14.95 7.91 -2.76
CA LEU A 27 13.59 8.14 -3.24
C LEU A 27 13.28 9.63 -3.43
N PRO A 28 12.41 9.97 -4.41
CA PRO A 28 11.93 11.35 -4.57
C PRO A 28 11.30 11.91 -3.29
N LEU A 29 11.54 13.19 -3.01
CA LEU A 29 11.02 13.87 -1.82
C LEU A 29 9.49 13.75 -1.69
N ALA A 30 8.76 13.75 -2.81
CA ALA A 30 7.31 13.58 -2.81
C ALA A 30 6.87 12.21 -2.25
N VAL A 31 7.59 11.14 -2.60
CA VAL A 31 7.32 9.78 -2.12
C VAL A 31 7.59 9.67 -0.62
N ARG A 32 8.74 10.19 -0.17
CA ARG A 32 9.11 10.23 1.25
C ARG A 32 8.10 11.03 2.08
N ARG A 33 7.65 12.18 1.58
CA ARG A 33 6.61 12.99 2.23
C ARG A 33 5.28 12.25 2.33
N ALA A 34 4.86 11.58 1.27
CA ALA A 34 3.66 10.75 1.29
C ALA A 34 3.78 9.62 2.33
N ALA A 35 4.93 8.93 2.37
CA ALA A 35 5.19 7.89 3.35
C ALA A 35 5.10 8.41 4.81
N VAL A 36 5.68 9.60 5.09
CA VAL A 36 5.56 10.25 6.41
C VAL A 36 4.11 10.57 6.75
N VAL A 37 3.36 11.17 5.83
CA VAL A 37 1.96 11.53 6.06
C VAL A 37 1.14 10.28 6.37
N ILE A 38 1.29 9.22 5.57
CA ILE A 38 0.57 7.95 5.79
C ILE A 38 1.00 7.34 7.14
N ALA A 39 2.30 7.28 7.44
CA ALA A 39 2.82 6.69 8.67
C ALA A 39 2.30 7.36 9.95
N ARG A 40 2.01 8.67 9.93
CA ARG A 40 1.43 9.39 11.07
C ARG A 40 0.03 8.92 11.46
N HIS A 41 -0.71 8.36 10.50
CA HIS A 41 -2.09 7.90 10.69
C HIS A 41 -2.20 6.37 10.59
N PHE A 42 -1.08 5.68 10.32
CA PHE A 42 -1.04 4.23 10.21
C PHE A 42 -1.10 3.60 11.61
N PRO A 43 -1.86 2.49 11.80
CA PRO A 43 -2.00 1.89 13.12
C PRO A 43 -0.65 1.37 13.66
N THR A 44 -0.39 1.63 14.94
CA THR A 44 0.77 1.09 15.65
C THR A 44 0.58 -0.40 15.96
N THR A 45 1.63 -1.08 16.40
CA THR A 45 1.52 -2.47 16.87
C THR A 45 0.55 -2.63 18.04
N TYR A 46 0.41 -1.60 18.87
CA TYR A 46 -0.58 -1.53 19.93
C TYR A 46 -2.01 -1.45 19.36
N ASP A 47 -2.25 -0.52 18.43
CA ASP A 47 -3.57 -0.34 17.79
C ASP A 47 -4.00 -1.63 17.07
N ILE A 48 -3.09 -2.27 16.33
CA ILE A 48 -3.36 -3.54 15.64
C ILE A 48 -3.74 -4.63 16.64
N SER A 49 -2.99 -4.75 17.74
CA SER A 49 -3.26 -5.75 18.78
C SER A 49 -4.58 -5.50 19.49
N TYR A 50 -4.93 -4.22 19.69
CA TYR A 50 -6.18 -3.80 20.30
C TYR A 50 -7.37 -4.08 19.37
N MET A 51 -7.29 -3.66 18.10
CA MET A 51 -8.31 -3.90 17.08
C MET A 51 -8.55 -5.40 16.84
N ALA A 52 -7.51 -6.23 16.90
CA ALA A 52 -7.64 -7.69 16.76
C ALA A 52 -8.43 -8.37 17.90
N ARG A 53 -8.58 -7.70 19.05
CA ARG A 53 -9.31 -8.21 20.22
C ARG A 53 -10.76 -7.72 20.30
N LEU A 54 -11.10 -6.67 19.56
CA LEU A 54 -12.45 -6.12 19.58
C LEU A 54 -13.35 -6.90 18.60
N PRO A 55 -14.59 -7.24 19.00
CA PRO A 55 -15.61 -7.66 18.05
C PRO A 55 -15.95 -6.44 17.18
N PHE A 56 -15.42 -6.42 15.96
CA PHE A 56 -15.66 -5.46 14.87
C PHE A 56 -16.46 -4.21 15.29
N PRO A 57 -15.82 -3.12 15.75
CA PRO A 57 -16.51 -1.84 15.66
C PRO A 57 -16.73 -1.59 14.17
N MET A 58 -17.98 -1.42 13.77
CA MET A 58 -18.27 -0.80 12.47
C MET A 58 -17.74 0.63 12.57
N VAL A 59 -16.47 0.81 12.25
CA VAL A 59 -15.90 2.12 12.01
C VAL A 59 -16.47 2.54 10.67
N GLU A 60 -17.41 3.50 10.69
CA GLU A 60 -17.80 4.20 9.48
C GLU A 60 -16.53 4.84 8.90
N ILE A 61 -16.19 4.44 7.67
CA ILE A 61 -15.21 5.17 6.89
C ILE A 61 -15.80 6.57 6.66
N GLU A 62 -14.95 7.59 6.61
CA GLU A 62 -15.32 8.95 6.20
C GLU A 62 -16.21 8.95 4.94
N SER A 63 -16.99 10.02 4.77
CA SER A 63 -17.97 10.12 3.69
C SER A 63 -17.31 9.86 2.31
N PRO A 64 -18.04 9.33 1.33
CA PRO A 64 -17.49 9.07 -0.01
C PRO A 64 -16.79 10.27 -0.65
N ASP A 65 -17.23 11.49 -0.34
CA ASP A 65 -16.64 12.74 -0.82
C ASP A 65 -15.27 13.02 -0.20
N GLU A 66 -15.09 12.74 1.09
CA GLU A 66 -13.81 12.86 1.79
C GLU A 66 -12.79 11.86 1.24
N ILE A 67 -13.21 10.61 1.01
CA ILE A 67 -12.37 9.58 0.37
C ILE A 67 -11.98 10.03 -1.05
N ALA A 68 -12.91 10.58 -1.83
CA ALA A 68 -12.63 11.06 -3.18
C ALA A 68 -11.61 12.22 -3.17
N ALA A 69 -11.70 13.13 -2.20
CA ALA A 69 -10.75 14.22 -2.04
C ALA A 69 -9.32 13.73 -1.78
N TRP A 70 -9.15 12.68 -0.96
CA TRP A 70 -7.84 12.07 -0.69
C TRP A 70 -7.25 11.34 -1.89
N LEU A 71 -8.11 10.74 -2.72
CA LEU A 71 -7.70 9.89 -3.83
C LEU A 71 -7.56 10.63 -5.17
N LYS A 72 -7.71 11.96 -5.19
CA LYS A 72 -7.59 12.79 -6.40
C LYS A 72 -6.29 12.55 -7.18
N ASP A 73 -5.19 12.26 -6.48
CA ASP A 73 -3.86 12.05 -7.05
C ASP A 73 -3.56 10.56 -7.32
N TYR A 74 -4.53 9.67 -7.05
CA TYR A 74 -4.43 8.22 -7.19
C TYR A 74 -5.40 7.72 -8.27
N PRO A 75 -5.02 7.74 -9.57
CA PRO A 75 -5.94 7.47 -10.69
C PRO A 75 -6.51 6.05 -10.71
N HIS A 76 -5.88 5.11 -10.00
CA HIS A 76 -6.35 3.73 -9.86
C HIS A 76 -7.34 3.53 -8.71
N GLY A 77 -7.60 4.59 -7.92
CA GLY A 77 -8.55 4.56 -6.82
C GLY A 77 -8.08 3.72 -5.62
N PRO A 78 -8.99 3.47 -4.66
CA PRO A 78 -8.67 2.71 -3.46
C PRO A 78 -8.68 1.20 -3.75
N LEU A 79 -8.03 0.45 -2.86
CA LEU A 79 -8.17 -1.00 -2.81
C LEU A 79 -9.58 -1.36 -2.32
N ARG A 80 -10.45 -1.86 -3.20
CA ARG A 80 -11.86 -2.17 -2.89
C ARG A 80 -12.10 -3.59 -2.42
N ASP A 81 -11.28 -4.51 -2.89
CA ASP A 81 -11.40 -5.94 -2.59
C ASP A 81 -10.03 -6.51 -2.25
N SER A 82 -10.00 -7.73 -1.74
CA SER A 82 -8.76 -8.52 -1.65
C SER A 82 -8.30 -8.83 -3.08
N THR A 83 -7.63 -7.87 -3.71
CA THR A 83 -7.11 -8.06 -5.05
C THR A 83 -5.82 -8.84 -4.95
N ARG A 84 -5.78 -10.00 -5.61
CA ARG A 84 -4.53 -10.54 -6.11
C ARG A 84 -4.07 -9.60 -7.22
N LEU A 85 -3.39 -8.51 -6.86
CA LEU A 85 -2.67 -7.72 -7.86
C LEU A 85 -1.68 -8.67 -8.52
N ALA A 86 -1.74 -8.77 -9.84
CA ALA A 86 -0.73 -9.51 -10.57
C ALA A 86 0.62 -8.89 -10.24
N TRP A 87 1.64 -9.73 -10.05
CA TRP A 87 3.01 -9.25 -10.08
C TRP A 87 3.17 -8.48 -11.40
N PRO A 88 3.70 -7.24 -11.39
CA PRO A 88 3.97 -6.54 -12.63
C PRO A 88 4.89 -7.45 -13.42
N GLU A 89 4.39 -8.02 -14.52
CA GLU A 89 5.17 -8.99 -15.29
C GLU A 89 6.54 -8.37 -15.58
N GLU A 90 7.61 -9.11 -15.25
CA GLU A 90 8.96 -8.75 -15.66
C GLU A 90 8.88 -8.45 -17.15
N LYS A 91 8.93 -7.16 -17.50
CA LYS A 91 9.24 -6.76 -18.86
C LYS A 91 10.64 -7.30 -19.10
N ARG A 92 10.74 -8.55 -19.56
CA ARG A 92 11.91 -9.04 -20.24
C ARG A 92 12.19 -7.99 -21.29
N ALA A 93 13.27 -7.25 -21.06
CA ALA A 93 13.82 -6.35 -22.04
C ALA A 93 13.82 -7.12 -23.35
N ASN A 94 13.16 -6.57 -24.38
CA ASN A 94 13.25 -7.05 -25.74
C ASN A 94 14.71 -6.90 -26.21
N LEU A 95 15.57 -7.78 -25.70
CA LEU A 95 16.95 -7.98 -26.08
C LEU A 95 16.91 -8.91 -27.29
N GLY A 96 17.06 -8.30 -28.47
CA GLY A 96 17.52 -9.02 -29.64
C GLY A 96 16.45 -9.51 -30.60
N ARG A 97 15.79 -8.59 -31.30
CA ARG A 97 15.61 -8.79 -32.75
C ARG A 97 16.53 -7.82 -33.47
N ARG A 98 17.80 -8.21 -33.56
CA ARG A 98 18.73 -7.67 -34.55
C ARG A 98 18.19 -8.03 -35.95
N LYS A 99 18.43 -7.08 -36.86
CA LYS A 99 17.98 -6.93 -38.26
C LYS A 99 18.10 -8.18 -39.15
N PRO A 100 17.36 -8.22 -40.29
CA PRO A 100 17.33 -9.35 -41.20
C PRO A 100 18.67 -9.52 -41.90
N VAL A 101 19.07 -10.77 -42.14
CA VAL A 101 20.17 -11.12 -43.04
C VAL A 101 19.73 -12.27 -43.93
N HIS A 102 19.76 -11.97 -45.23
CA HIS A 102 19.53 -12.77 -46.45
C HIS A 102 18.08 -12.94 -46.89
#